data_AF-A0A6C0HKL2-F1
#
_entry.id   AF-A0A6C0HKL2-F1
#
_cell.length_a   1.000
_cell.length_b   1.000
_cell.length_c   1.000
_cell.angle_alpha   90.00
_cell.angle_beta   90.00
_cell.angle_gamma   90.00
#
_symmetry.space_group_name_H-M   'P 1'
#
loop_
_entity.id
_entity.type
_entity.pdbx_description
1 polymer ?
#
loop_
_entity_poly.entity_id
_entity_poly.type
_entity_poly.pdbx_seq_one_letter_code
_entity_poly.pdbx_strand_id
1 'polypeptide(L)' 'MLREILAKPEARMLFSFVIGLGLAVLMFHRPQVEVEESLHEPETLRTMITRVDGKCYRYRIEDASCPDVRVSA' A
#
# COMPACT_ATOMS: atom_id res chain seq x y z
N MET A 1 14.39 1.95 -32.05
CA MET A 1 14.61 2.43 -30.67
C MET A 1 14.39 1.37 -29.59
N LEU A 2 13.17 1.07 -29.11
CA LEU A 2 13.00 0.12 -27.99
C LEU A 2 13.49 -1.31 -28.28
N ARG A 3 13.25 -1.80 -29.51
CA ARG A 3 13.77 -3.11 -29.98
C ARG A 3 15.30 -3.18 -29.99
N GLU A 4 15.99 -2.09 -30.30
CA GLU A 4 17.46 -2.05 -30.32
C GLU A 4 18.05 -2.06 -28.90
N ILE A 5 17.35 -1.44 -27.95
CA ILE A 5 17.73 -1.45 -26.54
C ILE A 5 17.53 -2.86 -25.96
N LEU A 6 16.38 -3.49 -26.24
CA LEU A 6 16.07 -4.87 -25.82
C LEU A 6 16.89 -5.94 -26.55
N ALA A 7 17.58 -5.62 -27.64
CA ALA A 7 18.50 -6.54 -28.31
C ALA A 7 19.80 -6.71 -27.50
N LYS A 8 20.14 -5.75 -26.63
CA LYS A 8 21.32 -5.84 -25.77
C LYS A 8 21.09 -6.87 -24.65
N PRO A 9 22.02 -7.82 -24.45
CA PRO A 9 21.85 -8.86 -23.44
C PRO A 9 21.78 -8.28 -22.02
N GLU A 10 22.51 -7.20 -21.74
CA GLU A 10 22.46 -6.54 -20.42
C GLU A 10 21.09 -5.93 -20.14
N ALA A 11 20.48 -5.32 -21.16
CA ALA A 11 19.16 -4.73 -21.05
C ALA A 11 18.08 -5.80 -20.81
N ARG A 12 18.14 -6.95 -21.51
CA ARG A 12 17.19 -8.05 -21.30
C ARG A 12 17.22 -8.56 -19.86
N MET A 13 18.43 -8.72 -19.30
CA MET A 13 18.60 -9.17 -17.93
C MET A 13 18.00 -8.16 -16.94
N LEU A 14 18.30 -6.86 -17.11
CA LEU A 14 17.72 -5.80 -16.30
C LEU A 14 16.18 -5.80 -16.37
N PHE A 15 15.60 -5.85 -17.58
CA PHE A 15 14.15 -5.85 -17.73
C PHE A 15 13.50 -7.09 -17.11
N SER A 16 14.09 -8.28 -17.27
CA SER A 16 13.59 -9.49 -16.61
C SER A 16 13.61 -9.38 -15.08
N PHE A 17 14.64 -8.75 -14.52
CA PHE A 17 14.73 -8.50 -13.09
C PHE A 17 13.67 -7.51 -12.61
N VAL A 18 13.51 -6.38 -13.29
CA VAL A 18 12.50 -5.35 -12.92
C VAL A 18 11.09 -5.92 -13.00
N ILE A 19 10.78 -6.67 -14.06
CA ILE A 19 9.47 -7.32 -14.22
C ILE A 19 9.27 -8.36 -13.10
N GLY A 20 10.27 -9.20 -12.83
CA GLY A 20 10.21 -10.20 -11.77
C GLY A 20 10.02 -9.57 -10.39
N LEU A 21 10.74 -8.49 -10.10
CA LEU A 21 10.60 -7.74 -8.85
C LEU A 21 9.21 -7.10 -8.73
N GLY A 22 8.70 -6.51 -9.81
CA GLY A 22 7.34 -5.95 -9.84
C GLY A 22 6.28 -6.99 -9.53
N LEU A 23 6.37 -8.18 -10.14
CA LEU A 23 5.47 -9.30 -9.86
C LEU A 23 5.60 -9.79 -8.41
N ALA A 24 6.82 -9.89 -7.89
CA ALA A 24 7.04 -10.29 -6.50
C ALA A 24 6.39 -9.29 -5.52
N VAL A 25 6.55 -7.98 -5.74
CA VAL A 25 5.90 -6.97 -4.90
C VAL A 25 4.39 -7.08 -4.98
N LEU A 26 3.80 -7.25 -6.17
CA LEU A 26 2.35 -7.40 -6.31
C LEU A 26 1.83 -8.65 -5.59
N MET A 27 2.54 -9.78 -5.65
CA MET A 27 2.12 -11.03 -5.00
C MET A 27 2.35 -11.06 -3.49
N PHE A 28 3.42 -10.42 -3.01
CA PHE A 28 3.85 -10.50 -1.61
C PHE A 28 3.71 -9.19 -0.84
N HIS A 29 2.99 -8.20 -1.39
CA HIS A 29 2.61 -7.03 -0.61
C HIS A 29 1.76 -7.47 0.59
N ARG A 30 1.97 -6.84 1.74
CA ARG A 30 1.09 -7.07 2.88
C ARG A 30 -0.27 -6.45 2.57
N PRO A 31 -1.38 -7.19 2.77
CA PRO A 31 -2.70 -6.60 2.61
C PRO A 31 -2.85 -5.45 3.59
N GLN A 32 -3.22 -4.28 3.07
CA GLN A 32 -3.66 -3.15 3.89
C GLN A 32 -5.16 -3.33 4.08
N VAL A 33 -5.58 -3.45 5.34
CA VAL A 33 -7.00 -3.51 5.70
C VAL A 33 -7.38 -2.12 6.18
N GLU A 34 -8.25 -1.47 5.42
CA GLU A 34 -8.91 -0.25 5.87
C GLU A 34 -10.13 -0.66 6.72
N VAL A 35 -10.19 -0.15 7.93
CA VAL A 35 -11.32 -0.39 8.85
C VAL A 35 -11.93 0.96 9.18
N GLU A 36 -13.20 1.14 8.83
CA GLU A 36 -13.97 2.28 9.28
C GLU A 36 -14.40 2.04 10.72
N GLU A 37 -13.91 2.87 11.65
CA GLU A 37 -14.37 2.87 13.04
C GLU A 37 -15.12 4.15 13.37
N SER A 38 -16.09 4.04 14.30
CA SER A 38 -16.85 5.17 14.81
C SER A 38 -15.95 6.22 15.45
N LEU A 39 -16.26 7.52 15.23
CA LEU A 39 -15.48 8.69 15.64
C LEU A 39 -14.76 8.49 16.99
N HIS A 40 -13.45 8.28 16.91
CA HIS A 40 -12.51 8.45 18.02
C HIS A 40 -11.60 9.63 17.70
N GLU A 41 -11.17 10.35 18.74
CA GLU A 41 -10.24 11.45 18.53
C GLU A 41 -8.91 10.89 17.99
N PRO A 42 -8.33 11.45 16.89
CA PRO A 42 -7.20 10.84 16.19
C PRO A 42 -5.99 10.51 17.09
N GLU A 43 -5.73 11.34 18.10
CA GLU A 43 -4.63 11.13 19.04
C GLU A 43 -4.81 9.89 19.92
N THR A 44 -6.06 9.54 20.24
CA THR A 44 -6.37 8.36 21.07
C THR A 44 -6.10 7.05 20.31
N LEU A 45 -6.42 7.00 19.02
CA LEU A 45 -6.17 5.82 18.17
C LEU A 45 -4.68 5.59 17.90
N ARG A 46 -3.87 6.66 17.78
CA ARG A 46 -2.41 6.56 17.53
C ARG A 46 -1.64 5.90 18.67
N THR A 47 -2.16 6.02 19.89
CA THR A 47 -1.55 5.48 21.11
C THR A 47 -2.17 4.15 21.54
N MET A 48 -3.29 3.77 20.94
CA MET A 48 -4.00 2.54 21.25
C MET A 48 -3.26 1.29 20.74
N ILE A 49 -3.11 0.32 21.64
CA ILE A 49 -2.61 -1.03 21.31
C ILE A 49 -3.69 -2.02 21.71
N THR A 50 -4.28 -2.70 20.73
CA THR A 50 -5.32 -3.72 20.96
C THR A 50 -4.73 -5.11 20.84
N ARG A 51 -5.11 -6.03 21.73
CA ARG A 51 -4.71 -7.43 21.65
C ARG A 51 -5.89 -8.26 21.17
N VAL A 52 -5.74 -8.87 19.99
CA VAL A 52 -6.75 -9.75 19.38
C VAL A 52 -6.06 -11.05 18.96
N ASP A 53 -6.63 -12.19 19.34
CA ASP A 53 -6.10 -13.54 19.03
C ASP A 53 -4.61 -13.73 19.36
N GLY A 54 -4.18 -13.19 20.50
CA GLY A 54 -2.81 -13.30 20.98
C GLY A 54 -1.80 -12.38 20.28
N LYS A 55 -2.21 -11.60 19.28
CA LYS A 55 -1.38 -10.61 18.57
C LYS A 55 -1.71 -9.20 19.03
N CYS A 56 -0.72 -8.31 19.00
CA CYS A 56 -0.90 -6.89 19.31
C CYS A 56 -0.98 -6.09 18.01
N TYR A 57 -1.99 -5.22 17.91
CA TYR A 57 -2.21 -4.33 16.77
C TYR A 57 -2.01 -2.89 17.23
N ARG A 58 -1.38 -2.09 16.36
CA ARG A 58 -1.23 -0.65 16.52
C ARG A 58 -1.84 0.02 15.30
N TYR A 59 -2.71 0.99 15.54
CA TYR A 59 -3.37 1.73 14.49
C TYR A 59 -2.51 2.90 14.03
N ARG A 60 -2.48 3.14 12.72
CA ARG A 60 -1.83 4.28 12.10
C ARG A 60 -2.88 5.03 11.30
N ILE A 61 -3.04 6.31 11.61
CA ILE A 61 -3.96 7.19 10.90
C ILE A 61 -3.19 7.79 9.73
N GLU A 62 -3.73 7.60 8.54
CA GLU A 62 -3.28 8.25 7.31
C GLU A 62 -4.29 9.35 6.95
N ASP A 63 -3.81 10.49 6.46
CA ASP A 63 -4.69 11.57 6.02
C ASP A 63 -5.39 11.15 4.71
N ALA A 64 -6.72 11.26 4.69
CA ALA A 64 -7.52 10.97 3.51
C ALA A 64 -7.96 12.26 2.82
N SER A 65 -8.05 12.24 1.48
CA SER A 65 -8.68 13.32 0.72
C SER A 65 -10.20 13.29 0.95
N CYS A 66 -10.77 14.39 1.44
CA CYS A 66 -12.22 14.51 1.55
C CYS A 66 -12.86 14.56 0.14
N PRO A 67 -14.00 13.88 -0.08
CA PRO A 67 -14.81 14.15 -1.27
C PRO A 67 -15.23 15.62 -1.26
N ASP A 68 -15.17 16.26 -2.42
CA ASP A 68 -15.57 17.65 -2.60
C ASP A 68 -17.04 17.80 -2.15
N VAL A 69 -17.34 18.79 -1.30
CA VAL A 69 -18.64 19.00 -0.62
C VAL A 69 -19.84 19.17 -1.59
N ARG A 70 -19.58 19.18 -2.90
CA ARG A 70 -20.58 19.39 -3.97
C ARG A 70 -21.26 18.11 -4.47
N VAL A 71 -20.93 16.93 -3.96
CA VAL A 71 -21.61 15.67 -4.35
C VAL A 71 -22.51 15.17 -3.21
N SER A 72 -23.47 15.99 -2.82
CA SER A 72 -24.65 15.60 -2.05
C SER A 72 -25.80 16.49 -2.49
N ALA A 73 -26.43 16.12 -3.61
CA ALA A 73 -27.71 16.65 -4.07
C ALA A 73 -28.79 15.58 -3.89
#